data_AF-A0A2C1LI87-F1
#
_entry.id   AF-A0A2C1LI87-F1
#
_cell.length_a   1.000
_cell.length_b   1.000
_cell.length_c   1.000
_cell.angle_alpha   90.00
_cell.angle_beta   90.00
_cell.angle_gamma   90.00
#
_symmetry.space_group_name_H-M   'P 1'
#
loop_
_entity.id
_entity.type
_entity.pdbx_description
1 polymer ?
#
loop_
_entity_poly.entity_id
_entity_poly.type
_entity_poly.pdbx_seq_one_letter_code
_entity_poly.pdbx_strand_id
1 'polypeptide(L)'
;MKKLCVMITMVCSIFFFSPSYSWAKESKEQLLESALLNRYYSVIRQATEDRYECNSVINIKRLGKKDEFVPRFEVMLQFLTFQGAHNPPNDKVTLTLEDNLDHIKIKKVEREKNVSSEIAEKVCAREKEKMKAHSNGVER
;
A
#
# COMPACT_ATOMS: atom_id res chain seq x y z
N MET A 1 -36.63 -34.57 -7.83
CA MET A 1 -36.58 -33.14 -7.49
C MET A 1 -36.10 -32.87 -6.05
N LYS A 2 -36.70 -33.45 -4.99
CA LYS A 2 -36.23 -33.22 -3.59
C LYS A 2 -34.74 -33.52 -3.34
N LYS A 3 -34.20 -34.61 -3.89
CA LYS A 3 -32.79 -35.00 -3.70
C LYS A 3 -31.79 -34.04 -4.37
N LEU A 4 -32.17 -33.41 -5.48
CA LEU A 4 -31.31 -32.46 -6.20
C LEU A 4 -31.18 -31.13 -5.42
N CYS A 5 -32.30 -30.64 -4.86
CA CYS A 5 -32.28 -29.44 -4.02
C CYS A 5 -31.45 -29.63 -2.75
N VAL A 6 -31.53 -30.81 -2.11
CA VAL A 6 -30.75 -31.12 -0.90
C VAL A 6 -29.24 -31.12 -1.19
N MET A 7 -28.83 -31.70 -2.32
CA MET A 7 -27.42 -31.69 -2.74
C MET A 7 -26.93 -30.27 -3.05
N ILE A 8 -27.74 -29.45 -3.72
CA ILE A 8 -27.40 -28.04 -4.00
C ILE A 8 -27.28 -27.24 -2.70
N THR A 9 -28.22 -27.39 -1.76
CA THR A 9 -28.13 -26.70 -0.46
C THR A 9 -26.94 -27.13 0.38
N MET A 10 -26.55 -28.41 0.31
CA MET A 10 -25.37 -28.92 1.02
C MET A 10 -24.07 -28.37 0.41
N VAL A 11 -23.96 -28.34 -0.93
CA VAL A 11 -22.79 -27.75 -1.62
C VAL A 11 -22.70 -26.24 -1.36
N CYS A 12 -23.81 -25.50 -1.42
CA CYS A 12 -23.82 -24.07 -1.12
C CYS A 12 -23.40 -23.76 0.32
N SER A 13 -23.81 -24.58 1.30
CA SER A 13 -23.43 -24.36 2.70
C SER A 13 -21.91 -24.43 2.92
N ILE A 14 -21.17 -25.23 2.15
CA ILE A 14 -19.71 -25.33 2.27
C ILE A 14 -19.01 -24.03 1.83
N PHE A 15 -19.61 -23.29 0.88
CA PHE A 15 -19.08 -22.00 0.43
C PHE A 15 -19.43 -20.82 1.34
N PHE A 16 -20.54 -20.89 2.08
CA PHE A 16 -20.97 -19.80 2.99
C PHE A 16 -20.24 -19.78 4.35
N PHE A 17 -19.64 -20.90 4.76
CA PHE A 17 -18.92 -20.99 6.05
C PHE A 17 -17.40 -20.88 5.93
N SER A 18 -16.87 -20.63 4.72
CA SER A 18 -15.45 -20.32 4.58
C SER A 18 -15.22 -18.93 5.18
N PRO A 19 -14.54 -18.79 6.32
CA PRO A 19 -14.30 -17.48 6.87
C PRO A 19 -13.40 -16.71 5.88
N SER A 20 -13.79 -15.48 5.56
CA SER A 20 -13.05 -14.57 4.68
C SER A 20 -11.77 -14.03 5.34
N TYR A 21 -11.06 -14.88 6.09
CA TYR A 21 -9.73 -14.54 6.55
C TYR A 21 -8.81 -14.61 5.34
N SER A 22 -8.19 -13.46 5.03
CA SER A 22 -7.00 -13.43 4.21
C SER A 22 -6.00 -14.45 4.77
N TRP A 23 -5.60 -15.42 3.96
CA TRP A 23 -4.53 -16.38 4.31
C TRP A 23 -3.17 -15.69 4.39
N ALA A 24 -3.07 -14.42 3.99
CA ALA A 24 -1.87 -13.63 4.10
C ALA A 24 -1.56 -13.32 5.57
N LYS A 25 -0.37 -13.72 6.01
CA LYS A 25 0.14 -13.39 7.34
C LYS A 25 0.85 -12.04 7.29
N GLU A 26 0.09 -10.97 7.11
CA GLU A 26 0.63 -9.62 7.19
C GLU A 26 0.91 -9.22 8.65
N SER A 27 2.06 -8.59 8.89
CA SER A 27 2.33 -7.97 10.19
C SER A 27 1.46 -6.73 10.40
N LYS A 28 1.34 -6.26 11.66
CA LYS A 28 0.60 -5.02 11.95
C LYS A 28 1.21 -3.81 11.23
N GLU A 29 2.52 -3.80 11.07
CA GLU A 29 3.27 -2.76 10.37
C GLU A 29 2.95 -2.77 8.87
N GLN A 30 2.84 -3.95 8.26
CA GLN A 30 2.44 -4.11 6.86
C GLN A 30 0.99 -3.63 6.66
N LEU A 31 0.07 -4.01 7.54
CA LEU A 31 -1.32 -3.56 7.51
C LEU A 31 -1.44 -2.05 7.70
N LEU A 32 -0.68 -1.48 8.65
CA LEU A 32 -0.62 -0.03 8.86
C LEU A 32 -0.13 0.68 7.60
N GLU A 33 0.95 0.19 7.00
CA GLU A 33 1.49 0.75 5.77
C GLU A 33 0.47 0.69 4.62
N SER A 34 -0.19 -0.46 4.41
CA SER A 34 -1.24 -0.61 3.41
C SER A 34 -2.43 0.33 3.65
N ALA A 35 -2.87 0.48 4.90
CA ALA A 35 -3.94 1.40 5.27
C ALA A 35 -3.55 2.87 5.00
N LEU A 36 -2.32 3.26 5.30
CA LEU A 36 -1.80 4.59 5.03
C LEU A 36 -1.68 4.85 3.53
N LEU A 37 -1.14 3.92 2.74
CA LEU A 37 -1.04 4.07 1.29
C LEU A 37 -2.42 4.19 0.63
N ASN A 38 -3.45 3.51 1.16
CA ASN A 38 -4.84 3.72 0.75
C ASN A 38 -5.34 5.12 1.09
N ARG A 39 -5.10 5.61 2.32
CA ARG A 39 -5.47 6.97 2.75
C ARG A 39 -4.81 8.04 1.86
N TYR A 40 -3.57 7.83 1.45
CA TYR A 40 -2.79 8.82 0.68
C TYR A 40 -2.90 8.67 -0.84
N TYR A 41 -3.65 7.69 -1.36
CA TYR A 41 -3.75 7.39 -2.78
C TYR A 41 -4.09 8.62 -3.64
N SER A 42 -5.10 9.40 -3.25
CA SER A 42 -5.54 10.58 -3.99
C SER A 42 -4.45 11.67 -4.04
N VAL A 43 -3.75 11.87 -2.93
CA VAL A 43 -2.69 12.88 -2.79
C VAL A 43 -1.44 12.49 -3.59
N ILE A 44 -1.08 11.21 -3.59
CA ILE A 44 0.01 10.69 -4.43
C ILE A 44 -0.31 10.97 -5.90
N ARG A 45 -1.52 10.63 -6.36
CA ARG A 45 -1.92 10.87 -7.75
C ARG A 45 -1.91 12.35 -8.14
N GLN A 46 -2.32 13.23 -7.23
CA GLN A 46 -2.26 14.67 -7.46
C GLN A 46 -0.80 15.17 -7.60
N ALA A 47 0.13 14.58 -6.84
CA ALA A 47 1.52 15.02 -6.83
C ALA A 47 2.31 14.60 -8.08
N THR A 48 1.90 13.52 -8.76
CA THR A 48 2.71 12.90 -9.80
C THR A 48 2.12 13.00 -11.20
N GLU A 49 0.79 13.03 -11.33
CA GLU A 49 0.02 12.86 -12.58
C GLU A 49 0.28 11.54 -13.33
N ASP A 50 1.49 11.00 -13.21
CA ASP A 50 1.98 9.71 -13.66
C ASP A 50 1.38 8.55 -12.86
N ARG A 51 1.33 7.38 -13.50
CA ARG A 51 1.22 6.10 -12.78
C ARG A 51 2.47 5.92 -11.91
N TYR A 52 2.32 5.17 -10.82
CA TYR A 52 3.41 4.88 -9.91
C TYR A 52 3.37 3.42 -9.46
N GLU A 53 4.51 2.93 -8.98
CA GLU A 53 4.71 1.58 -8.44
C GLU A 53 5.67 1.63 -7.24
N CYS A 54 5.81 0.53 -6.51
CA CYS A 54 6.80 0.40 -5.44
C CYS A 54 6.64 1.44 -4.32
N ASN A 55 5.39 1.78 -4.00
CA ASN A 55 5.11 2.77 -2.97
C ASN A 55 5.29 2.20 -1.56
N SER A 56 5.93 3.00 -0.70
CA SER A 56 6.14 2.65 0.70
C SER A 56 6.10 3.86 1.61
N VAL A 57 5.77 3.60 2.89
CA VAL A 57 5.90 4.60 3.96
C VAL A 57 7.29 4.46 4.57
N ILE A 58 8.15 5.45 4.33
CA ILE A 58 9.55 5.42 4.79
C ILE A 58 9.75 6.12 6.14
N ASN A 59 8.84 7.01 6.54
CA ASN A 59 8.90 7.66 7.86
C ASN A 59 7.51 8.14 8.30
N ILE A 60 7.26 8.09 9.62
CA ILE A 60 6.08 8.66 10.28
C ILE A 60 6.57 9.38 11.53
N LYS A 61 6.31 10.69 11.60
CA LYS A 61 6.69 11.53 12.73
C LYS A 61 5.46 12.23 13.29
N ARG A 62 5.21 12.08 14.59
CA ARG A 62 4.16 12.87 15.25
C ARG A 62 4.56 14.35 15.28
N LEU A 63 3.62 15.23 14.95
CA LEU A 63 3.71 16.67 15.09
C LEU A 63 2.95 17.13 16.33
N GLY A 64 3.37 18.26 16.89
CA GLY A 64 2.75 18.84 18.08
C GLY A 64 3.09 18.12 19.39
N LYS A 65 2.30 18.37 20.43
CA LYS A 65 2.49 17.78 21.76
C LYS A 65 1.92 16.36 21.82
N LYS A 66 2.50 15.51 22.67
CA LYS A 66 2.07 14.12 22.89
C LYS A 66 0.61 14.01 23.34
N ASP A 67 0.11 15.03 24.03
CA ASP A 67 -1.23 15.04 24.64
C ASP A 67 -2.24 15.87 23.82
N GLU A 68 -1.89 16.27 22.59
CA GLU A 68 -2.87 16.85 21.66
C GLU A 68 -3.99 15.82 21.38
N PHE A 69 -5.24 16.27 21.55
CA PHE A 69 -6.45 15.45 21.39
C PHE A 69 -6.58 14.87 19.98
N VAL A 70 -6.30 15.68 18.96
CA VAL A 70 -6.21 15.23 17.57
C VAL A 70 -4.74 15.21 17.17
N PRO A 71 -4.12 14.02 17.02
CA PRO A 71 -2.74 13.93 16.62
C PRO A 71 -2.57 14.38 15.17
N ARG A 72 -1.39 14.91 14.88
CA ARG A 72 -0.97 15.31 13.54
C ARG A 72 0.31 14.57 13.21
N PHE A 73 0.50 14.22 11.95
CA PHE A 73 1.66 13.44 11.52
C PHE A 73 2.32 14.07 10.31
N GLU A 74 3.64 14.04 10.29
CA GLU A 74 4.41 14.20 9.08
C GLU A 74 4.77 12.81 8.57
N VAL A 75 4.34 12.50 7.34
CA VAL A 75 4.56 11.21 6.72
C VAL A 75 5.39 11.38 5.47
N MET A 76 6.42 10.54 5.33
CA MET A 76 7.24 10.50 4.12
C MET A 76 6.93 9.21 3.37
N LEU A 77 6.56 9.37 2.11
CA LEU A 77 6.29 8.30 1.17
C LEU A 77 7.40 8.28 0.12
N GLN A 78 7.74 7.09 -0.37
CA GLN A 78 8.65 6.91 -1.49
C GLN A 78 8.03 5.96 -2.50
N PHE A 79 8.16 6.28 -3.79
CA PHE A 79 7.67 5.45 -4.90
C PHE A 79 8.44 5.77 -6.19
N LEU A 80 8.25 4.93 -7.21
CA LEU A 80 8.74 5.15 -8.56
C LEU A 80 7.60 5.63 -9.46
N THR A 81 7.87 6.58 -10.34
CA THR A 81 6.97 6.79 -11.49
C THR A 81 7.09 5.62 -12.45
N PHE A 82 6.00 5.32 -13.14
CA PHE A 82 5.93 4.22 -14.09
C PHE A 82 5.33 4.68 -15.41
N GLN A 83 6.13 4.63 -16.48
CA GLN A 83 5.70 5.00 -17.84
C GLN A 83 5.57 3.81 -18.79
N GLY A 84 5.55 2.58 -18.26
CA GLY A 84 5.40 1.33 -19.01
C GLY A 84 6.66 0.47 -19.00
N ALA A 85 6.50 -0.85 -19.23
CA ALA A 85 7.57 -1.85 -19.11
C ALA A 85 8.78 -1.64 -20.05
N HIS A 86 8.62 -0.82 -21.09
CA HIS A 86 9.65 -0.56 -22.11
C HIS A 86 10.12 0.90 -22.13
N ASN A 87 9.62 1.76 -21.22
CA ASN A 87 10.00 3.16 -21.11
C ASN A 87 10.70 3.44 -19.77
N PRO A 88 11.93 2.96 -19.55
CA PRO A 88 12.80 3.64 -18.62
C PRO A 88 13.09 5.04 -19.21
N PRO A 89 13.08 6.10 -18.40
CA PRO A 89 13.46 6.01 -16.99
C PRO A 89 12.32 6.24 -15.99
N ASN A 90 12.32 5.45 -14.91
CA ASN A 90 11.50 5.71 -13.74
C ASN A 90 12.14 6.84 -12.92
N ASP A 91 11.33 7.74 -12.37
CA ASP A 91 11.78 8.73 -11.41
C ASP A 91 11.53 8.22 -10.00
N LYS A 92 12.48 8.40 -9.09
CA LYS A 92 12.23 8.19 -7.67
C LYS A 92 11.64 9.46 -7.09
N VAL A 93 10.46 9.33 -6.50
CA VAL A 93 9.77 10.45 -5.85
C VAL A 93 9.70 10.20 -4.35
N THR A 94 10.07 11.22 -3.58
CA THR A 94 9.85 11.27 -2.13
C THR A 94 8.83 12.37 -1.85
N LEU A 95 7.69 11.98 -1.28
CA LEU A 95 6.57 12.86 -0.97
C LEU A 95 6.47 13.03 0.54
N THR A 96 6.57 14.27 1.03
CA THR A 96 6.32 14.60 2.44
C THR A 96 4.94 15.21 2.59
N LEU A 97 4.14 14.59 3.47
CA LEU A 97 2.76 14.94 3.76
C LEU A 97 2.63 15.40 5.21
N GLU A 98 1.73 16.34 5.45
CA GLU A 98 1.15 16.58 6.77
C GLU A 98 -0.24 15.94 6.79
N ASP A 99 -0.47 14.97 7.68
CA ASP A 99 -1.75 14.31 7.87
C ASP A 99 -2.39 14.76 9.19
N ASN A 100 -3.55 15.40 9.06
CA ASN A 100 -4.44 15.79 10.14
C ASN A 100 -5.79 15.07 9.93
N LEU A 101 -6.66 15.06 10.95
CA LEU A 101 -7.92 14.30 10.91
C LEU A 101 -8.71 14.49 9.60
N ASP A 102 -8.94 15.74 9.21
CA ASP A 102 -9.82 16.12 8.10
C ASP A 102 -9.09 16.39 6.78
N HIS A 103 -7.77 16.49 6.81
CA HIS A 103 -6.99 17.04 5.70
C HIS A 103 -5.58 16.48 5.64
N ILE A 104 -5.16 16.15 4.42
CA ILE A 104 -3.78 15.79 4.08
C ILE A 104 -3.19 16.90 3.22
N LYS A 105 -2.05 17.47 3.63
CA LYS A 105 -1.33 18.51 2.92
C LYS A 105 -0.05 17.96 2.31
N ILE A 106 0.21 18.26 1.04
CA ILE A 106 1.55 18.08 0.47
C ILE A 106 2.45 19.19 1.01
N LYS A 107 3.54 18.82 1.71
CA LYS A 107 4.57 19.78 2.16
C LYS A 107 5.72 19.89 1.17
N LYS A 108 6.15 18.76 0.61
CA LYS A 108 7.33 18.69 -0.24
C LYS A 108 7.22 17.51 -1.21
N VAL A 109 7.63 17.76 -2.46
CA VAL A 109 7.81 16.72 -3.48
C VAL A 109 9.25 16.80 -3.95
N GLU A 110 10.00 15.72 -3.76
CA GLU A 110 11.37 15.59 -4.26
C GLU A 110 11.38 14.53 -5.35
N ARG A 111 12.02 14.84 -6.48
CA ARG A 111 12.07 13.96 -7.64
C ARG A 111 13.51 13.80 -8.10
N GLU A 112 14.00 12.59 -8.04
CA GLU A 112 15.27 12.18 -8.66
C GLU A 112 14.93 11.54 -9.99
N LYS A 113 15.29 12.23 -11.08
CA LYS A 113 14.93 11.80 -12.42
C LYS A 113 15.81 10.67 -12.90
N ASN A 114 15.20 9.75 -13.63
CA ASN A 114 15.92 8.72 -14.37
C ASN A 114 16.87 7.88 -13.51
N VAL A 115 16.34 7.33 -12.42
CA VAL A 115 17.16 6.53 -11.50
C VAL A 115 17.66 5.24 -12.14
N SER A 116 18.82 4.76 -11.68
CA SER A 116 19.36 3.49 -12.13
C SER A 116 18.47 2.31 -11.74
N SER A 117 18.65 1.18 -12.42
CA SER A 117 17.96 -0.07 -12.07
C SER A 117 18.23 -0.51 -10.63
N GLU A 118 19.45 -0.29 -10.13
CA GLU A 118 19.81 -0.62 -8.74
C GLU A 118 19.00 0.20 -7.73
N ILE A 119 18.81 1.50 -7.99
CA ILE A 119 17.97 2.35 -7.13
C ILE A 119 16.51 1.90 -7.24
N ALA A 120 16.02 1.62 -8.44
CA ALA A 120 14.65 1.14 -8.64
C ALA A 120 14.40 -0.17 -7.88
N GLU A 121 15.32 -1.13 -7.96
CA GLU A 121 15.23 -2.39 -7.21
C GLU A 121 15.20 -2.20 -5.71
N LYS A 122 16.01 -1.28 -5.17
CA LYS A 122 16.01 -0.93 -3.74
C LYS A 122 14.67 -0.35 -3.30
N VAL A 123 14.08 0.55 -4.08
CA VAL A 123 12.75 1.12 -3.77
C VAL A 123 11.68 0.02 -3.80
N CYS A 124 11.73 -0.87 -4.78
CA CYS A 124 10.77 -1.98 -4.94
C CYS A 124 10.98 -3.16 -3.98
N ALA A 125 12.10 -3.22 -3.24
CA ALA A 125 12.40 -4.35 -2.36
C ALA A 125 11.31 -4.55 -1.29
N ARG A 126 10.81 -3.45 -0.71
CA ARG A 126 9.79 -3.49 0.35
C ARG A 126 8.43 -3.99 -0.16
N GLU A 127 8.03 -3.63 -1.37
CA GLU A 127 6.80 -4.16 -1.96
C GLU A 127 6.95 -5.67 -2.25
N LYS A 128 8.10 -6.10 -2.79
CA LYS A 128 8.39 -7.53 -3.00
C LYS A 128 8.33 -8.33 -1.70
N GLU A 129 8.80 -7.77 -0.57
CA GLU A 129 8.68 -8.41 0.74
C GLU A 129 7.22 -8.57 1.19
N LYS A 130 6.38 -7.55 0.99
CA LYS A 130 4.93 -7.66 1.27
C LYS A 130 4.29 -8.75 0.42
N MET A 131 4.57 -8.79 -0.88
CA MET A 131 4.03 -9.81 -1.79
C MET A 131 4.38 -11.24 -1.35
N LYS A 132 5.59 -11.48 -0.83
CA LYS A 132 5.98 -12.78 -0.26
C LYS A 132 5.13 -13.19 0.94
N ALA A 133 4.71 -12.24 1.78
CA ALA A 133 3.83 -12.51 2.91
C ALA A 133 2.42 -12.98 2.49
N HIS A 134 1.97 -12.58 1.28
CA HIS A 134 0.73 -13.05 0.68
C HIS A 134 0.86 -14.43 0.01
N SER A 135 2.02 -14.77 -0.57
CA SER A 135 2.22 -16.06 -1.26
C SER A 135 2.45 -17.23 -0.32
N ASN A 136 3.12 -17.01 0.83
CA ASN A 136 3.46 -18.08 1.78
C ASN A 136 2.25 -18.64 2.55
N GLY A 137 1.03 -18.16 2.26
CA GLY A 137 -0.23 -18.73 2.75
C GLY A 137 -0.88 -19.75 1.79
N VAL A 138 -0.35 -19.92 0.58
CA VAL A 138 -0.90 -20.82 -0.46
C VAL A 138 -0.32 -22.24 -0.39
N GLU A 139 0.81 -22.43 0.29
CA GLU A 139 1.37 -23.76 0.56
C GLU A 139 0.86 -24.32 1.89
N ARG A 140 -0.36 -24.88 1.90
CA ARG A 140 -0.78 -25.87 2.89
C ARG A 140 -1.98 -26.69 2.44
#